data_AF-A0A8H7K740-F1
#
_entry.id   AF-A0A8H7K740-F1
#
_cell.length_a   1.000
_cell.length_b   1.000
_cell.length_c   1.000
_cell.angle_alpha   90.00
_cell.angle_beta   90.00
_cell.angle_gamma   90.00
#
_symmetry.space_group_name_H-M   'P 1'
#
loop_
_entity.id
_entity.type
_entity.pdbx_description
1 polymer ?
#
loop_
_entity_poly.entity_id
_entity_poly.type
_entity_poly.pdbx_seq_one_letter_code
_entity_poly.pdbx_strand_id
1 'polypeptide(L)'
;MATVTTASFGRDGSKRRRLSVSMPDVGYVSDPDGDVPSLVPSAAMSVPTEILQQIYRLLGPVEYNSARHTCRVWFFASYDRSLLVQMLKRGGWLTSVLRILARPDVSSAEDEDLRIMSKWISRESTLSDISRSGFVEVGQTDFSGLIPGSTPRSLHGAISFAASLCGRFLLVMIDHRAYVYELNHTCSPDYLG
;
A
#
# COMPACT_ATOMS: atom_id res chain seq x y z
N MET A 1 -25.12 18.25 6.39
CA MET A 1 -24.49 18.67 7.66
C MET A 1 -23.88 17.42 8.28
N ALA A 2 -22.54 17.35 8.41
CA ALA A 2 -21.87 16.15 8.92
C ALA A 2 -21.94 16.15 10.45
N THR A 3 -22.49 15.08 11.04
CA THR A 3 -22.60 14.94 12.49
C THR A 3 -21.43 14.12 13.00
N VAL A 4 -20.55 14.73 13.79
CA VAL A 4 -19.49 14.03 14.52
C VAL A 4 -20.05 13.63 15.87
N THR A 5 -20.32 12.34 16.07
CA THR A 5 -20.76 11.82 17.36
C THR A 5 -19.57 11.18 18.08
N THR A 6 -19.10 11.83 19.14
CA THR A 6 -18.16 11.22 20.10
C THR A 6 -18.93 10.30 21.05
N ALA A 7 -18.75 8.99 20.93
CA ALA A 7 -19.23 8.02 21.91
C ALA A 7 -18.13 7.70 22.95
N SER A 8 -18.51 7.62 24.23
CA SER A 8 -17.63 7.44 25.37
C SER A 8 -17.53 5.98 25.85
N PHE A 9 -16.31 5.66 26.30
CA PHE A 9 -15.81 4.66 27.26
C PHE A 9 -16.54 3.33 27.51
N GLY A 10 -15.85 2.24 27.13
CA GLY A 10 -15.97 0.90 27.72
C GLY A 10 -14.78 0.61 28.65
N ARG A 11 -15.06 -0.09 29.75
CA ARG A 11 -14.26 -0.24 30.96
C ARG A 11 -13.20 -1.33 30.83
N ASP A 12 -12.22 -1.18 29.94
CA ASP A 12 -11.02 -2.02 29.98
C ASP A 12 -9.82 -1.26 29.38
N GLY A 13 -8.66 -1.31 30.04
CA GLY A 13 -7.56 -0.35 29.97
C GLY A 13 -6.78 -0.24 28.64
N SER A 14 -7.32 -0.70 27.51
CA SER A 14 -6.68 -0.64 26.20
C SER A 14 -7.23 0.54 25.38
N LYS A 15 -6.54 1.68 25.43
CA LYS A 15 -6.90 2.90 24.68
C LYS A 15 -6.64 2.71 23.18
N ARG A 16 -7.55 2.08 22.44
CA ARG A 16 -7.66 2.25 20.98
C ARG A 16 -8.84 3.18 20.67
N ARG A 17 -8.53 4.39 20.21
CA ARG A 17 -9.53 5.31 19.65
C ARG A 17 -9.84 4.84 18.23
N ARG A 18 -10.95 4.11 18.06
CA ARG A 18 -11.49 3.80 16.74
C ARG A 18 -12.31 4.98 16.26
N LEU A 19 -11.75 5.77 15.34
CA LEU A 19 -12.53 6.74 14.57
C LEU A 19 -13.34 5.94 13.55
N SER A 20 -14.66 5.88 13.75
CA SER A 20 -15.57 5.38 12.72
C SER A 20 -16.14 6.59 11.97
N VAL A 21 -15.84 6.67 10.68
CA VAL A 21 -16.45 7.64 9.78
C VAL A 21 -17.58 6.88 9.09
N SER A 22 -18.82 7.11 9.53
CA SER A 22 -19.99 6.66 8.79
C SER A 22 -20.34 7.72 7.75
N MET A 23 -20.40 7.34 6.48
CA MET A 23 -20.91 8.21 5.43
C MET A 23 -22.44 8.31 5.57
N PRO A 24 -23.04 9.48 5.32
CA PRO A 24 -24.49 9.56 5.20
C PRO A 24 -24.94 8.69 4.01
N ASP A 25 -26.03 7.95 4.21
CA ASP A 25 -26.73 7.26 3.13
C ASP A 25 -27.02 8.24 2.00
N VAL A 26 -26.85 7.75 0.77
CA VAL A 26 -27.18 8.49 -0.45
C VAL A 26 -28.69 8.69 -0.47
N GLY A 27 -29.14 9.81 0.10
CA GLY A 27 -30.52 10.26 -0.02
C GLY A 27 -30.81 10.59 -1.48
N TYR A 28 -31.53 9.70 -2.15
CA TYR A 28 -32.11 9.97 -3.46
C TYR A 28 -33.23 11.00 -3.27
N VAL A 29 -32.94 12.27 -3.52
CA VAL A 29 -33.99 13.27 -3.72
C VAL A 29 -34.52 13.04 -5.12
N SER A 30 -35.72 12.49 -5.22
CA SER A 30 -36.42 12.35 -6.50
C SER A 30 -37.07 13.69 -6.82
N ASP A 31 -36.45 14.50 -7.68
CA ASP A 31 -37.09 15.67 -8.31
C ASP A 31 -37.63 15.29 -9.70
N PRO A 32 -38.87 15.66 -10.05
CA PRO A 32 -39.54 15.20 -11.26
C PRO A 32 -39.38 16.14 -12.47
N ASP A 33 -38.22 16.77 -12.65
CA ASP A 33 -37.94 17.56 -13.85
C ASP A 33 -36.47 17.43 -14.30
N GLY A 34 -36.26 16.59 -15.31
CA GLY A 34 -35.40 16.79 -16.49
C GLY A 34 -33.94 17.26 -16.42
N ASP A 35 -33.37 17.63 -15.28
CA ASP A 35 -31.98 18.10 -15.22
C ASP A 35 -30.99 16.97 -14.92
N VAL A 36 -29.97 16.86 -15.77
CA VAL A 36 -28.85 15.91 -15.65
C VAL A 36 -28.30 15.97 -14.21
N PRO A 37 -28.20 14.85 -13.47
CA PRO A 37 -27.69 14.88 -12.11
C PRO A 37 -26.26 15.43 -12.14
N SER A 38 -26.08 16.68 -11.70
CA SER A 38 -24.75 17.23 -11.53
C SER A 38 -24.05 16.36 -10.49
N LEU A 39 -22.97 15.69 -10.89
CA LEU A 39 -22.15 14.89 -10.00
C LEU A 39 -21.50 15.85 -9.00
N VAL A 40 -22.16 16.07 -7.86
CA VAL A 40 -21.59 16.81 -6.75
C VAL A 40 -20.35 16.02 -6.32
N PRO A 41 -19.14 16.61 -6.34
CA PRO A 41 -17.96 15.93 -5.87
C PRO A 41 -18.21 15.46 -4.44
N SER A 42 -17.98 14.18 -4.18
CA SER A 42 -18.08 13.64 -2.82
C SER A 42 -17.30 14.55 -1.87
N ALA A 43 -17.85 14.80 -0.67
CA ALA A 43 -17.21 15.65 0.32
C ALA A 43 -15.75 15.23 0.60
N ALA A 44 -15.41 13.95 0.41
CA ALA A 44 -14.05 13.43 0.50
C ALA A 44 -13.07 14.03 -0.54
N MET A 45 -13.56 14.53 -1.68
CA MET A 45 -12.75 15.14 -2.74
C MET A 45 -12.67 16.68 -2.64
N SER A 46 -13.50 17.31 -1.82
CA SER A 46 -13.57 18.77 -1.70
C SER A 46 -12.87 19.33 -0.46
N VAL A 47 -12.18 18.48 0.32
CA VAL A 47 -11.45 18.91 1.52
C VAL A 47 -10.11 19.55 1.13
N PRO A 48 -9.76 20.74 1.64
CA PRO A 48 -8.44 21.35 1.43
C PRO A 48 -7.30 20.46 1.94
N THR A 49 -6.15 20.54 1.27
CA THR A 49 -4.96 19.74 1.60
C THR A 49 -4.54 19.90 3.06
N GLU A 50 -4.62 21.10 3.62
CA GLU A 50 -4.23 21.41 5.00
C GLU A 50 -5.05 20.61 6.01
N ILE A 51 -6.35 20.47 5.74
CA ILE A 51 -7.28 19.71 6.59
C ILE A 51 -7.01 18.21 6.44
N LEU A 52 -6.77 17.72 5.23
CA LEU A 52 -6.36 16.33 5.00
C LEU A 52 -5.05 16.00 5.73
N GLN A 53 -4.07 16.91 5.70
CA GLN A 53 -2.82 16.76 6.43
C GLN A 53 -3.04 16.77 7.95
N GLN A 54 -3.95 17.60 8.47
CA GLN A 54 -4.32 17.55 9.89
C GLN A 54 -4.95 16.20 10.27
N ILE A 55 -5.85 15.67 9.42
CA ILE A 55 -6.41 14.33 9.60
C ILE A 55 -5.29 13.29 9.62
N TYR A 56 -4.36 13.32 8.66
CA TYR A 56 -3.23 12.39 8.60
C TYR A 56 -2.36 12.42 9.86
N ARG A 57 -2.11 13.60 10.45
CA ARG A 57 -1.34 13.72 11.71
C ARG A 57 -2.02 13.01 12.88
N LEU A 58 -3.31 12.71 12.81
CA LEU A 58 -4.05 11.98 13.86
C LEU A 58 -4.06 10.46 13.63
N LEU A 59 -3.64 9.96 12.47
CA LEU A 59 -3.70 8.55 12.09
C LEU A 59 -2.43 7.78 12.46
N GLY A 60 -2.58 6.47 12.72
CA GLY A 60 -1.47 5.54 12.74
C GLY A 60 -0.99 5.22 11.30
N PRO A 61 0.16 4.55 11.12
CA PRO A 61 0.69 4.23 9.79
C PRO A 61 -0.28 3.40 8.92
N VAL A 62 -0.99 2.45 9.52
CA VAL A 62 -1.94 1.56 8.82
C VAL A 62 -3.18 2.32 8.37
N GLU A 63 -3.77 3.14 9.25
CA GLU A 63 -4.92 3.97 8.91
C GLU A 63 -4.55 5.07 7.92
N TYR A 64 -3.36 5.66 8.05
CA TYR A 64 -2.79 6.60 7.08
C TYR A 64 -2.68 5.95 5.69
N ASN A 65 -2.15 4.72 5.62
CA ASN A 65 -2.03 3.98 4.37
C ASN A 65 -3.41 3.66 3.77
N SER A 66 -4.38 3.29 4.59
CA SER A 66 -5.75 3.03 4.14
C SER A 66 -6.41 4.30 3.59
N ALA A 67 -6.28 5.42 4.31
CA ALA A 67 -6.89 6.71 3.97
C ALA A 67 -6.35 7.28 2.65
N ARG A 68 -5.05 7.19 2.39
CA ARG A 68 -4.44 7.68 1.14
C ARG A 68 -4.79 6.86 -0.10
N HIS A 69 -5.35 5.65 0.08
CA HIS A 69 -5.86 4.80 -1.00
C HIS A 69 -7.33 5.06 -1.34
N THR A 70 -8.00 6.02 -0.69
CA THR A 70 -9.42 6.34 -0.97
C THR A 70 -9.62 7.05 -2.31
N CYS A 71 -8.83 8.09 -2.60
CA CYS A 71 -8.85 8.79 -3.88
C CYS A 71 -7.55 9.57 -4.13
N ARG A 72 -7.43 10.15 -5.33
CA ARG A 72 -6.23 10.89 -5.76
C ARG A 72 -5.93 12.13 -4.92
N VAL A 73 -6.96 12.86 -4.44
CA VAL A 73 -6.80 14.05 -3.60
C VAL A 73 -6.16 13.68 -2.26
N TRP A 74 -6.66 12.60 -1.63
CA TRP A 74 -6.10 12.06 -0.40
C TRP A 74 -4.67 11.56 -0.61
N PHE A 75 -4.41 10.87 -1.71
CA PHE A 75 -3.06 10.43 -2.06
C PHE A 75 -2.08 11.61 -2.16
N PHE A 76 -2.43 12.69 -2.86
CA PHE A 76 -1.54 13.86 -2.97
C PHE A 76 -1.35 14.59 -1.66
N ALA A 77 -2.42 14.80 -0.87
CA ALA A 77 -2.30 15.43 0.44
C ALA A 77 -1.41 14.62 1.42
N SER A 78 -1.28 13.31 1.19
CA SER A 78 -0.39 12.44 1.96
C SER A 78 1.09 12.60 1.58
N TYR A 79 1.38 13.14 0.39
CA TYR A 79 2.72 13.24 -0.21
C TYR A 79 3.51 14.45 0.32
N ASP A 80 3.49 14.64 1.63
CA ASP A 80 4.22 15.69 2.34
C ASP A 80 5.41 15.10 3.10
N ARG A 81 6.58 15.74 3.02
CA ARG A 81 7.81 15.24 3.65
C ARG A 81 7.66 15.06 5.16
N SER A 82 7.02 16.02 5.84
CA SER A 82 6.85 15.98 7.30
C SER A 82 5.94 14.84 7.72
N LEU A 83 4.86 14.60 6.99
CA LEU A 83 3.93 13.49 7.20
C LEU A 83 4.61 12.14 6.96
N LEU A 84 5.33 11.97 5.85
CA LEU A 84 6.01 10.72 5.55
C LEU A 84 7.05 10.37 6.63
N VAL A 85 7.88 11.33 7.04
CA VAL A 85 8.84 11.14 8.14
C VAL A 85 8.11 10.82 9.45
N GLN A 86 7.00 11.49 9.75
CA GLN A 86 6.21 11.22 10.95
C GLN A 86 5.65 9.78 10.95
N MET A 87 5.11 9.32 9.83
CA MET A 87 4.56 7.96 9.72
C MET A 87 5.66 6.90 9.83
N LEU A 88 6.82 7.12 9.22
CA LEU A 88 7.99 6.27 9.37
C LEU A 88 8.49 6.20 10.82
N LYS A 89 8.47 7.33 11.55
CA LYS A 89 8.81 7.35 12.98
C LYS A 89 7.78 6.57 13.81
N ARG A 90 6.50 6.77 13.57
CA ARG A 90 5.41 6.06 14.28
C ARG A 90 5.42 4.56 14.04
N GLY A 91 5.79 4.12 12.83
CA GLY A 91 5.96 2.70 12.51
C GLY A 91 7.28 2.09 12.99
N GLY A 92 8.27 2.92 13.38
CA GLY A 92 9.60 2.43 13.73
C GLY A 92 10.47 2.05 12.52
N TRP A 93 10.14 2.56 11.32
CA TRP A 93 10.77 2.16 10.05
C TRP A 93 11.75 3.18 9.47
N LEU A 94 11.88 4.36 10.10
CA LEU A 94 12.69 5.46 9.59
C LEU A 94 14.16 5.06 9.38
N THR A 95 14.77 4.37 10.34
CA THR A 95 16.18 3.96 10.26
C THR A 95 16.42 2.99 9.09
N SER A 96 15.48 2.06 8.87
CA SER A 96 15.54 1.10 7.76
C SER A 96 15.43 1.79 6.40
N VAL A 97 14.56 2.79 6.25
CA VAL A 97 14.43 3.51 4.97
C VAL A 97 15.63 4.42 4.69
N LEU A 98 16.20 5.05 5.71
CA LEU A 98 17.38 5.92 5.56
C LEU A 98 18.58 5.16 4.98
N ARG A 99 18.74 3.87 5.29
CA ARG A 99 19.78 3.02 4.68
C ARG A 99 19.63 2.84 3.16
N ILE A 100 18.42 3.00 2.64
CA ILE A 100 18.14 2.89 1.20
C ILE A 100 18.32 4.24 0.54
N LEU A 101 17.87 5.31 1.18
CA LEU A 101 18.05 6.69 0.72
C LEU A 101 19.54 7.09 0.69
N ALA A 102 20.36 6.55 1.60
CA ALA A 102 21.79 6.81 1.65
C ALA A 102 22.60 6.15 0.50
N ARG A 103 21.95 5.46 -0.45
CA ARG A 103 22.66 4.84 -1.58
C ARG A 103 23.09 5.94 -2.56
N PRO A 104 24.39 6.04 -2.89
CA PRO A 104 24.92 7.04 -3.77
C PRO A 104 24.74 6.58 -5.22
N ASP A 105 23.53 6.70 -5.78
CA ASP A 105 23.40 6.62 -7.23
C ASP A 105 22.39 7.65 -7.75
N VAL A 106 22.86 8.40 -8.75
CA VAL A 106 22.22 9.47 -9.55
C VAL A 106 21.30 10.44 -8.81
N SER A 107 21.82 11.64 -8.51
CA SER A 107 21.07 12.88 -8.18
C SER A 107 19.74 12.64 -7.44
N SER A 108 19.78 12.49 -6.11
CA SER A 108 18.57 12.29 -5.29
C SER A 108 17.64 13.49 -5.43
N ALA A 109 16.72 13.42 -6.40
CA ALA A 109 15.62 14.34 -6.49
C ALA A 109 14.78 14.17 -5.21
N GLU A 110 14.43 15.28 -4.55
CA GLU A 110 13.60 15.23 -3.34
C GLU A 110 12.29 14.43 -3.60
N ASP A 111 11.78 14.48 -4.82
CA ASP A 111 10.61 13.70 -5.27
C ASP A 111 10.83 12.18 -5.22
N GLU A 112 12.03 11.68 -5.51
CA GLU A 112 12.32 10.25 -5.47
C GLU A 112 12.44 9.77 -4.01
N ASP A 113 13.02 10.58 -3.11
CA ASP A 113 13.02 10.31 -1.68
C ASP A 113 11.59 10.18 -1.13
N LEU A 114 10.72 11.14 -1.46
CA LEU A 114 9.31 11.12 -1.07
C LEU A 114 8.61 9.87 -1.61
N ARG A 115 8.94 9.48 -2.85
CA ARG A 115 8.39 8.28 -3.49
C ARG A 115 8.83 7.02 -2.78
N ILE A 116 10.10 6.91 -2.43
CA ILE A 116 10.67 5.77 -1.69
C ILE A 116 10.03 5.68 -0.30
N MET A 117 9.97 6.78 0.44
CA MET A 117 9.33 6.83 1.77
C MET A 117 7.85 6.43 1.69
N SER A 118 7.13 6.95 0.70
CA SER A 118 5.72 6.63 0.45
C SER A 118 5.50 5.13 0.17
N LYS A 119 6.31 4.54 -0.71
CA LYS A 119 6.26 3.10 -1.02
C LYS A 119 6.60 2.25 0.20
N TRP A 120 7.58 2.68 1.00
CA TRP A 120 8.01 1.98 2.20
C TRP A 120 6.89 1.90 3.24
N ILE A 121 6.23 3.03 3.53
CA ILE A 121 5.06 3.07 4.43
C ILE A 121 3.98 2.13 3.94
N SER A 122 3.71 2.11 2.63
CA SER A 122 2.65 1.26 2.05
C SER A 122 2.96 -0.23 2.26
N ARG A 123 4.21 -0.63 2.01
CA ARG A 123 4.66 -2.01 2.25
C ARG A 123 4.55 -2.39 3.72
N GLU A 124 5.20 -1.62 4.59
CA GLU A 124 5.27 -1.95 6.01
C GLU A 124 3.90 -1.92 6.69
N SER A 125 3.02 -1.01 6.29
CA SER A 125 1.64 -0.97 6.80
C SER A 125 0.84 -2.19 6.37
N THR A 126 1.08 -2.71 5.16
CA THR A 126 0.45 -3.96 4.69
C THR A 126 0.99 -5.17 5.44
N LEU A 127 2.29 -5.20 5.72
CA LEU A 127 2.95 -6.28 6.47
C LEU A 127 2.61 -6.28 7.97
N SER A 128 2.28 -5.11 8.53
CA SER A 128 1.97 -4.94 9.96
C SER A 128 0.53 -5.29 10.32
N ASP A 129 -0.33 -5.52 9.33
CA ASP A 129 -1.71 -5.94 9.56
C ASP A 129 -1.74 -7.41 9.97
N ILE A 130 -1.73 -7.68 11.28
CA ILE A 130 -1.75 -9.03 11.87
C ILE A 130 -2.96 -9.87 11.39
N SER A 131 -4.04 -9.21 10.94
CA SER A 131 -5.21 -9.92 10.40
C SER A 131 -4.97 -10.52 9.00
N ARG A 132 -3.89 -10.10 8.33
CA ARG A 132 -3.43 -10.62 7.06
C ARG A 132 -2.07 -11.27 7.29
N SER A 133 -1.89 -12.53 6.92
CA SER A 133 -0.55 -13.11 6.90
C SER A 133 0.30 -12.29 5.91
N GLY A 134 1.20 -11.44 6.41
CA GLY A 134 1.97 -10.50 5.58
C GLY A 134 2.82 -11.21 4.51
N PHE A 135 3.10 -12.48 4.74
CA PHE A 135 3.63 -13.41 3.75
C PHE A 135 2.75 -14.65 3.74
N VAL A 136 2.24 -14.99 2.57
CA VAL A 136 1.64 -16.29 2.28
C VAL A 136 2.43 -16.86 1.11
N GLU A 137 2.87 -18.10 1.23
CA GLU A 137 3.45 -18.80 0.09
C GLU A 137 2.34 -18.99 -0.94
N VAL A 138 2.46 -18.29 -2.07
CA VAL A 138 1.49 -18.36 -3.17
C VAL A 138 1.87 -19.44 -4.19
N GLY A 139 3.12 -19.92 -4.14
CA GLY A 139 3.61 -20.98 -5.00
C GLY A 139 5.13 -21.06 -5.01
N GLN A 140 5.63 -22.19 -5.52
CA GLN A 140 7.04 -22.46 -5.73
C GLN A 140 7.32 -22.48 -7.24
N THR A 141 8.41 -21.84 -7.69
CA THR A 141 8.83 -21.87 -9.09
C THR A 141 10.23 -22.43 -9.19
N ASP A 142 10.39 -23.49 -9.99
CA ASP A 142 11.70 -24.11 -10.25
C ASP A 142 12.30 -23.55 -11.55
N PHE A 143 13.55 -23.11 -11.47
CA PHE A 143 14.32 -22.56 -12.58
C PHE A 143 15.40 -23.53 -13.11
N SER A 144 15.51 -24.73 -12.54
CA SER A 144 16.54 -25.72 -12.87
C SER A 144 16.55 -26.12 -14.35
N GLY A 145 15.39 -26.10 -15.01
CA GLY A 145 15.24 -26.43 -16.43
C GLY A 145 15.49 -25.30 -17.42
N LEU A 146 15.70 -24.06 -16.97
CA LEU A 146 15.83 -22.90 -17.88
C LEU A 146 17.20 -22.81 -18.57
N ILE A 147 18.24 -23.39 -17.96
CA ILE A 147 19.59 -23.43 -18.52
C ILE A 147 20.05 -24.90 -18.54
N PRO A 148 20.25 -25.50 -19.73
CA PRO A 148 20.69 -26.89 -19.85
C PRO A 148 22.00 -27.14 -19.09
N GLY A 149 22.01 -28.15 -18.22
CA GLY A 149 23.20 -28.51 -17.43
C GLY A 149 23.48 -27.60 -16.23
N SER A 150 22.59 -26.65 -15.91
CA SER A 150 22.76 -25.79 -14.75
C SER A 150 22.49 -26.53 -13.44
N THR A 151 23.31 -26.25 -12.44
CA THR A 151 23.04 -26.61 -11.05
C THR A 151 22.44 -25.39 -10.32
N PRO A 152 21.72 -25.56 -9.20
CA PRO A 152 21.15 -24.44 -8.43
C PRO A 152 22.19 -23.34 -8.10
N ARG A 153 23.44 -23.74 -7.89
CA ARG A 153 24.57 -22.85 -7.62
C ARG A 153 25.06 -22.09 -8.85
N SER A 154 24.88 -22.64 -10.05
CA SER A 154 25.22 -22.03 -11.34
C SER A 154 24.18 -21.01 -11.82
N LEU A 155 22.95 -21.08 -11.31
CA LEU A 155 21.87 -20.15 -11.67
C LEU A 155 22.04 -18.78 -10.99
N HIS A 156 22.76 -18.73 -9.87
CA HIS A 156 22.98 -17.51 -9.09
C HIS A 156 23.82 -16.50 -9.89
N GLY A 157 23.18 -15.44 -10.39
CA GLY A 157 23.80 -14.41 -11.22
C GLY A 157 23.66 -14.62 -12.73
N ALA A 158 23.29 -15.83 -13.18
CA ALA A 158 22.94 -16.12 -14.58
C ALA A 158 21.47 -15.81 -14.89
N ILE A 159 20.62 -15.87 -13.87
CA ILE A 159 19.19 -15.55 -13.95
C ILE A 159 18.87 -14.44 -12.97
N SER A 160 18.13 -13.42 -13.42
CA SER A 160 17.44 -12.48 -12.54
C SER A 160 15.94 -12.56 -12.77
N PHE A 161 15.15 -12.44 -11.70
CA PHE A 161 13.71 -12.56 -11.80
C PHE A 161 13.00 -11.54 -10.91
N ALA A 162 11.78 -11.18 -11.31
CA ALA A 162 10.91 -10.31 -10.54
C ALA A 162 9.46 -10.74 -10.73
N ALA A 163 8.72 -10.87 -9.63
CA ALA A 163 7.28 -11.07 -9.69
C ALA A 163 6.56 -9.72 -9.84
N SER A 164 5.50 -9.71 -10.63
CA SER A 164 4.57 -8.59 -10.72
C SER A 164 3.92 -8.28 -9.37
N LEU A 165 3.52 -7.02 -9.17
CA LEU A 165 2.85 -6.59 -7.93
C LEU A 165 1.50 -7.30 -7.70
N CYS A 166 0.83 -7.71 -8.77
CA CYS A 166 -0.41 -8.49 -8.67
C CYS A 166 -0.15 -9.99 -8.44
N GLY A 167 1.11 -10.43 -8.43
CA GLY A 167 1.49 -11.83 -8.27
C GLY A 167 1.09 -12.74 -9.44
N ARG A 168 0.55 -12.21 -10.54
CA ARG A 168 0.04 -13.01 -11.67
C ARG A 168 1.08 -13.29 -12.74
N PHE A 169 2.14 -12.50 -12.80
CA PHE A 169 3.20 -12.63 -13.78
C PHE A 169 4.57 -12.67 -13.13
N LEU A 170 5.48 -13.39 -13.76
CA LEU A 170 6.89 -13.50 -13.42
C LEU A 170 7.73 -13.07 -14.62
N LEU A 171 8.59 -12.08 -14.43
CA LEU A 171 9.63 -11.71 -15.37
C LEU A 171 10.89 -12.50 -15.02
N VAL A 172 11.47 -13.18 -15.99
CA VAL A 172 12.76 -13.87 -15.89
C VAL A 172 13.68 -13.36 -16.97
N MET A 173 14.84 -12.88 -16.58
CA MET A 173 15.91 -12.41 -17.46
C MET A 173 17.03 -13.46 -17.46
N ILE A 174 17.36 -13.95 -18.65
CA ILE A 174 18.46 -14.89 -18.88
C ILE A 174 19.30 -14.30 -20.01
N ASP A 175 20.57 -14.03 -19.72
CA ASP A 175 21.48 -13.28 -20.60
C ASP A 175 20.86 -11.96 -21.10
N HIS A 176 20.48 -11.91 -22.37
CA HIS A 176 19.90 -10.76 -23.09
C HIS A 176 18.42 -10.97 -23.44
N ARG A 177 17.77 -11.98 -22.86
CA ARG A 177 16.38 -12.34 -23.15
C ARG A 177 15.51 -12.17 -21.91
N ALA A 178 14.36 -11.54 -22.13
CA ALA A 178 13.31 -11.38 -21.14
C ALA A 178 12.17 -12.36 -21.45
N TYR A 179 11.77 -13.15 -20.46
CA TYR A 179 10.63 -14.04 -20.53
C TYR A 179 9.58 -13.58 -19.52
N VAL A 180 8.33 -13.49 -19.95
CA VAL A 180 7.20 -13.18 -19.07
C VAL A 180 6.33 -14.42 -18.99
N TYR A 181 6.22 -14.98 -17.79
CA TYR A 181 5.39 -16.14 -17.50
C TYR A 181 4.14 -15.70 -16.75
N GLU A 182 2.98 -16.23 -17.12
CA GLU A 182 1.79 -16.16 -16.28
C GLU A 182 1.90 -17.23 -15.19
N LEU A 183 1.73 -16.82 -13.93
CA LEU A 183 1.78 -17.68 -12.77
C LEU A 183 0.38 -18.27 -12.54
N ASN A 184 0.25 -19.58 -12.79
CA ASN A 184 -0.93 -20.35 -12.44
C ASN A 184 -0.83 -20.76 -10.97
N HIS A 185 -1.50 -20.01 -10.08
CA HIS A 185 -1.59 -20.34 -8.66
C HIS A 185 -2.50 -21.56 -8.46
N THR A 186 -2.02 -22.77 -8.75
CA THR A 186 -2.66 -24.00 -8.29
C THR A 186 -2.01 -24.41 -6.97
N CYS A 187 -2.56 -23.95 -5.85
CA CYS A 187 -2.30 -24.59 -4.56
C CYS A 187 -2.98 -25.96 -4.57
N SER A 188 -2.22 -27.06 -4.57
CA SER A 188 -2.80 -28.36 -4.20
C SER A 188 -3.12 -28.32 -2.71
N PRO A 189 -4.35 -28.64 -2.28
CA PRO A 189 -4.72 -28.70 -0.87
C PRO A 189 -4.24 -30.04 -0.28
N ASP A 190 -2.96 -30.35 -0.39
CA ASP A 190 -2.40 -31.56 0.19
C ASP A 190 -1.31 -31.13 1.15
N TYR A 191 -1.61 -31.25 2.45
CA TYR A 191 -0.74 -31.39 3.64
C TYR A 191 -1.39 -30.72 4.87
N LEU A 192 -2.62 -31.16 5.19
CA LEU A 192 -3.08 -31.27 6.57
C LEU A 192 -3.11 -32.77 6.88
N GLY A 193 -1.96 -33.29 7.30
CA GLY A 193 -1.80 -34.57 7.98
C GLY A 193 -1.32 -34.30 9.39
#